data_AF-A0A9X1HDY8-F1
#
_entry.id   AF-A0A9X1HDY8-F1
#
_cell.length_a   1.000
_cell.length_b   1.000
_cell.length_c   1.000
_cell.angle_alpha   90.00
_cell.angle_beta   90.00
_cell.angle_gamma   90.00
#
_symmetry.space_group_name_H-M   'P 1'
#
loop_
_entity.id
_entity.type
_entity.pdbx_description
1 polymer ?
#
loop_
_entity_poly.entity_id
_entity_poly.type
_entity_poly.pdbx_seq_one_letter_code
_entity_poly.pdbx_strand_id
1 'polypeptide(L)' 'MKNRILALEKLKSKEKFSNEEWENRGLNPSEKSLCISLENSLNDLLTDLIFANNSK' A
#
# COMPACT_ATOMS: atom_id res chain seq x y z
N MET A 1 10.42 4.63 16.88
CA MET A 1 10.81 4.30 15.48
C MET A 1 10.30 2.93 15.06
N LYS A 2 10.62 1.85 15.81
CA LYS A 2 10.14 0.47 15.55
C LYS A 2 8.63 0.33 15.30
N ASN A 3 7.79 0.97 16.12
CA ASN A 3 6.32 0.90 15.97
C ASN A 3 5.82 1.52 14.65
N ARG A 4 6.52 2.54 14.11
CA ARG A 4 6.15 3.17 12.84
C ARG A 4 6.51 2.28 11.66
N ILE A 5 7.70 1.68 11.69
CA ILE A 5 8.13 0.72 10.66
C ILE A 5 7.18 -0.48 10.61
N LEU A 6 6.82 -1.05 11.76
CA LEU A 6 5.81 -2.12 11.84
C LEU A 6 4.45 -1.71 11.26
N ALA A 7 4.04 -0.45 11.45
CA ALA A 7 2.79 0.05 10.88
C ALA A 7 2.88 0.19 9.34
N LEU A 8 4.03 0.60 8.81
CA LEU A 8 4.27 0.70 7.36
C LEU A 8 4.32 -0.69 6.71
N GLU A 9 4.98 -1.67 7.33
CA GLU A 9 5.01 -3.06 6.85
C GLU A 9 3.59 -3.65 6.80
N LYS A 10 2.79 -3.43 7.86
CA LYS A 10 1.36 -3.81 7.87
C LYS A 10 0.53 -3.07 6.84
N LEU A 11 0.94 -1.88 6.42
CA LEU A 11 0.24 -1.10 5.40
C LEU A 11 0.51 -1.66 4.01
N LYS A 12 1.76 -2.07 3.76
CA LYS A 12 2.22 -2.69 2.52
C LYS A 12 1.61 -4.07 2.29
N SER A 13 1.31 -4.81 3.35
CA SER A 13 0.66 -6.13 3.24
C SER A 13 -0.85 -6.07 2.98
N LYS A 14 -1.45 -4.87 2.86
CA LYS A 14 -2.87 -4.70 2.57
C LYS A 14 -3.04 -4.44 1.08
N GLU A 15 -3.84 -5.27 0.41
CA GLU A 15 -4.22 -5.07 -1.00
C GLU A 15 -5.23 -3.92 -1.14
N LYS A 16 -4.76 -2.68 -1.03
CA LYS A 16 -5.64 -1.50 -0.88
C LYS A 16 -6.51 -1.22 -2.09
N PHE A 17 -6.08 -1.65 -3.26
CA PHE A 17 -6.79 -1.45 -4.52
C PHE A 17 -7.44 -2.74 -5.03
N SER A 18 -7.61 -3.76 -4.17
CA SER A 18 -8.39 -4.97 -4.48
C SER A 18 -9.87 -4.65 -4.67
N ASN A 19 -10.57 -5.49 -5.44
CA ASN A 19 -12.00 -5.31 -5.66
C ASN A 19 -12.80 -5.30 -4.35
N GLU A 20 -12.45 -6.16 -3.39
CA GLU A 20 -13.06 -6.21 -2.07
C GLU A 20 -12.91 -4.88 -1.32
N GLU A 21 -11.74 -4.25 -1.39
CA GLU A 21 -11.50 -2.96 -0.75
C GLU A 21 -12.22 -1.80 -1.45
N TRP A 22 -12.49 -1.90 -2.76
CA TRP A 22 -13.37 -0.95 -3.46
C TRP A 22 -14.83 -1.11 -3.01
N GLU A 23 -15.32 -2.35 -2.96
CA GLU A 23 -16.68 -2.68 -2.50
C GLU A 23 -16.91 -2.26 -1.04
N ASN A 24 -15.94 -2.51 -0.15
CA ASN A 24 -15.96 -2.08 1.24
C ASN A 24 -16.07 -0.55 1.40
N ARG A 25 -15.65 0.21 0.39
CA ARG A 25 -15.75 1.67 0.34
C ARG A 25 -17.00 2.17 -0.38
N GLY A 26 -17.86 1.27 -0.87
CA GLY A 26 -19.06 1.60 -1.63
C GLY A 26 -18.74 2.15 -3.04
N LEU A 27 -17.60 1.73 -3.60
CA LEU A 27 -17.12 2.20 -4.90
C LEU A 27 -16.95 1.03 -5.87
N ASN A 28 -17.06 1.32 -7.16
CA ASN A 28 -16.72 0.32 -8.19
C ASN A 28 -15.21 0.26 -8.37
N PRO A 29 -14.63 -0.94 -8.53
CA PRO A 29 -13.22 -1.07 -8.88
C PRO A 29 -12.88 -0.28 -10.14
N SER A 30 -11.73 0.39 -10.11
CA SER A 30 -11.16 0.98 -11.31
C SER A 30 -10.62 -0.12 -12.25
N GLU A 31 -10.14 0.29 -13.43
CA GLU A 31 -9.50 -0.66 -14.36
C GLU A 31 -8.39 -1.46 -13.68
N LYS A 32 -8.35 -2.77 -13.95
CA LYS A 32 -7.39 -3.70 -13.32
C LYS A 32 -5.94 -3.24 -13.46
N SER A 33 -5.56 -2.75 -14.63
CA SER A 33 -4.21 -2.21 -14.91
C SER A 33 -3.87 -1.01 -14.03
N LEU A 34 -4.85 -0.11 -13.82
CA LEU A 34 -4.70 1.04 -12.94
C LEU A 34 -4.58 0.61 -11.48
N CYS A 35 -5.43 -0.30 -11.01
CA CYS A 35 -5.34 -0.84 -9.64
C CYS A 35 -3.97 -1.47 -9.36
N ILE A 36 -3.45 -2.29 -10.30
CA ILE A 36 -2.10 -2.87 -10.19
C ILE A 36 -1.02 -1.78 -10.14
N SER A 37 -1.13 -0.76 -11.02
CA SER A 37 -0.15 0.33 -11.06
C SER A 37 -0.12 1.15 -9.78
N LEU A 38 -1.29 1.41 -9.20
CA LEU A 38 -1.45 2.13 -7.92
C LEU A 38 -0.91 1.31 -6.74
N GLU A 39 -1.21 0.02 -6.70
CA GLU A 39 -0.73 -0.90 -5.67
C GLU A 39 0.80 -0.97 -5.68
N ASN A 40 1.41 -1.17 -6.85
CA ASN A 40 2.87 -1.18 -7.00
C ASN A 40 3.49 0.16 -6.59
N SER A 41 2.97 1.28 -7.11
CA SER A 41 3.49 2.61 -6.80
C SER A 41 3.46 2.92 -5.30
N LEU A 42 2.37 2.55 -4.63
CA LEU A 42 2.28 2.72 -3.18
C LEU A 42 3.28 1.84 -2.44
N ASN A 43 3.40 0.57 -2.82
CA ASN A 43 4.29 -0.38 -2.15
C ASN A 43 5.77 -0.06 -2.35
N ASP A 44 6.14 0.50 -3.50
CA ASP A 44 7.48 1.03 -3.77
C ASP A 44 7.78 2.21 -2.85
N LEU A 45 6.87 3.20 -2.78
CA LEU A 45 7.01 4.35 -1.87
C LEU A 45 7.12 3.94 -0.39
N LEU A 46 6.32 2.94 0.05
CA LEU A 46 6.41 2.42 1.41
C LEU A 46 7.76 1.75 1.68
N THR A 47 8.30 1.03 0.69
CA THR A 47 9.62 0.40 0.78
C THR A 47 10.72 1.44 0.94
N ASP A 48 10.70 2.49 0.11
CA ASP A 48 11.66 3.59 0.18
C ASP A 48 11.59 4.31 1.54
N LEU A 49 10.37 4.54 2.04
CA LEU A 49 10.17 5.18 3.33
C LEU A 49 10.66 4.32 4.51
N ILE A 50 10.44 3.00 4.46
CA ILE A 50 10.95 2.06 5.46
C ILE A 50 12.48 2.05 5.43
N PHE A 51 13.08 1.97 4.23
CA PHE A 51 14.52 1.98 4.05
C PHE A 51 15.15 3.27 4.59
N ALA A 52 14.63 4.44 4.21
CA ALA A 52 15.12 5.73 4.67
C ALA A 52 15.05 5.92 6.21
N ASN A 53 14.13 5.23 6.88
CA ASN A 53 14.03 5.23 8.34
C ASN A 53 14.94 4.21 9.03
N ASN A 54 15.43 3.19 8.32
CA ASN A 54 16.38 2.20 8.83
C ASN A 54 17.85 2.59 8.57
N SER A 55 18.11 3.44 7.57
CA SER A 55 19.45 3.96 7.24
C SER A 55 19.90 5.16 8.10
N LYS A 56 19.11 5.55 9.11
CA LYS A 56 19.44 6.57 10.11
C LYS A 56 19.81 5.93 11.44
#